data_AF-A0A0P1IK94-F1
#
_entry.id   AF-A0A0P1IK94-F1
#
_cell.length_a   1.000
_cell.length_b   1.000
_cell.length_c   1.000
_cell.angle_alpha   90.00
_cell.angle_beta   90.00
_cell.angle_gamma   90.00
#
_symmetry.space_group_name_H-M   'P 1'
#
loop_
_entity.id
_entity.type
_entity.pdbx_description
1 polymer ?
#
loop_
_entity_poly.entity_id
_entity_poly.type
_entity_poly.pdbx_seq_one_letter_code
_entity_poly.pdbx_strand_id
1 'polypeptide(L)'
;MKYTLSVALVVATAGGAMAHDVTVDKCGASLVFETEPERQVVHDMNMTDMAFALGLQDKIVGLTGISGWYKTSPDFDTLRGDTPELAPKYPVVENLVAVEPDLFLAGWHYGMKPGGDVTTDTLVPFGIKRMILTES
;
A
#
# COMPACT_ATOMS: atom_id res chain seq x y z
N MET A 1 8.70 -32.41 -52.13
CA MET A 1 7.93 -31.47 -51.27
C MET A 1 8.35 -31.78 -49.84
N LYS A 2 9.43 -31.24 -49.27
CA LYS A 2 9.61 -29.89 -48.68
C LYS A 2 8.36 -29.44 -47.93
N TYR A 3 8.41 -29.41 -46.58
CA TYR A 3 8.11 -28.27 -45.68
C TYR A 3 8.32 -28.73 -44.22
N THR A 4 9.54 -28.62 -43.72
CA THR A 4 9.81 -28.66 -42.27
C THR A 4 9.53 -27.27 -41.71
N LEU A 5 8.47 -27.15 -40.90
CA LEU A 5 8.10 -25.92 -40.21
C LEU A 5 8.97 -25.78 -38.95
N SER A 6 9.91 -24.84 -38.96
CA SER A 6 10.68 -24.49 -37.76
C SER A 6 9.83 -23.60 -36.86
N VAL A 7 9.52 -24.06 -35.65
CA VAL A 7 8.89 -23.24 -34.60
C VAL A 7 10.00 -22.43 -33.93
N ALA A 8 10.01 -21.11 -34.14
CA ALA A 8 10.87 -20.20 -33.41
C ALA A 8 10.24 -19.89 -32.04
N LEU A 9 10.88 -20.34 -30.96
CA LEU A 9 10.54 -19.97 -29.60
C LEU A 9 10.99 -18.52 -29.37
N VAL A 10 10.05 -17.58 -29.39
CA VAL A 10 10.30 -16.20 -28.94
C VAL A 10 10.30 -16.22 -27.42
N VAL A 11 11.50 -16.17 -26.83
CA VAL A 11 11.66 -15.86 -25.41
C VAL A 11 11.36 -14.37 -25.26
N ALA A 12 10.16 -14.05 -24.78
CA ALA A 12 9.85 -12.71 -24.32
C ALA A 12 10.66 -12.45 -23.05
N THR A 13 11.74 -11.69 -23.17
CA THR A 13 12.40 -11.10 -22.01
C THR A 13 11.44 -10.06 -21.44
N ALA A 14 10.68 -10.42 -20.42
CA ALA A 14 10.01 -9.47 -19.56
C ALA A 14 11.10 -8.59 -18.95
N GLY A 15 11.25 -7.37 -19.46
CA GLY A 15 12.12 -6.38 -18.84
C GLY A 15 11.54 -6.04 -17.48
N GLY A 16 12.06 -6.65 -16.43
CA GLY A 16 11.78 -6.22 -15.07
C GLY A 16 12.07 -4.73 -14.97
N ALA A 17 11.12 -3.96 -14.46
CA ALA A 17 11.34 -2.57 -14.11
C ALA A 17 12.62 -2.50 -13.29
N MET A 18 13.53 -1.60 -13.66
CA MET A 18 14.86 -1.49 -13.06
C MET A 18 14.73 -1.47 -11.54
N ALA A 19 15.35 -2.44 -10.86
CA ALA A 19 15.54 -2.47 -9.42
C ALA A 19 16.51 -1.35 -9.02
N HIS A 20 16.00 -0.11 -9.05
CA HIS A 20 16.70 1.04 -8.54
C HIS A 20 15.92 1.52 -7.32
N ASP A 21 16.64 1.59 -6.20
CA ASP A 21 16.08 2.07 -4.94
C ASP A 21 15.37 3.41 -5.15
N VAL A 22 14.07 3.43 -4.90
CA VAL A 22 13.30 4.68 -4.98
C VAL A 22 13.42 5.35 -3.62
N THR A 23 14.11 6.47 -3.59
CA THR A 23 14.21 7.32 -2.41
C THR A 23 13.15 8.41 -2.46
N VAL A 24 12.28 8.43 -1.45
CA VAL A 24 11.27 9.47 -1.26
C VAL A 24 11.69 10.34 -0.08
N ASP A 25 12.02 11.60 -0.33
CA ASP A 25 12.29 12.58 0.73
C ASP A 25 10.97 13.17 1.23
N LYS A 26 10.70 13.01 2.53
CA LYS A 26 9.56 13.61 3.22
C LYS A 26 10.03 14.27 4.51
N CYS A 27 9.99 15.60 4.53
CA CYS A 27 10.25 16.42 5.72
C CYS A 27 11.57 16.08 6.46
N GLY A 28 12.63 15.74 5.72
CA GLY A 28 13.94 15.41 6.30
C GLY A 28 14.09 13.95 6.76
N ALA A 29 13.07 13.12 6.55
CA ALA A 29 13.18 11.67 6.64
C ALA A 29 13.22 11.06 5.23
N SER A 30 14.30 10.36 4.92
CA SER A 30 14.47 9.62 3.68
C SER A 30 13.81 8.24 3.81
N LEU A 31 12.82 7.96 2.97
CA LEU A 31 12.20 6.65 2.86
C LEU A 31 12.71 5.95 1.60
N VAL A 32 13.43 4.86 1.79
CA VAL A 32 14.02 4.08 0.70
C VAL A 32 13.18 2.83 0.44
N PHE A 33 12.76 2.65 -0.81
CA PHE A 33 12.10 1.45 -1.32
C PHE A 33 13.08 0.70 -2.22
N GLU A 34 13.67 -0.36 -1.69
CA GLU A 34 14.56 -1.26 -2.44
C GLU A 34 13.77 -2.12 -3.44
N THR A 35 12.53 -2.40 -3.09
CA THR A 35 11.55 -3.12 -3.90
C THR A 35 10.20 -2.41 -3.81
N GLU A 36 9.35 -2.66 -4.79
CA GLU A 36 7.98 -2.18 -4.76
C GLU A 36 7.22 -2.84 -3.59
N PRO A 37 6.44 -2.08 -2.79
CA PRO A 37 5.61 -2.65 -1.73
C PRO A 37 4.55 -3.58 -2.30
N GLU A 38 4.51 -4.83 -1.83
CA GLU A 38 3.59 -5.88 -2.29
C GLU A 38 2.42 -6.11 -1.32
N ARG A 39 2.50 -5.58 -0.09
CA ARG A 39 1.48 -5.79 0.95
C ARG A 39 1.21 -4.51 1.72
N GLN A 40 0.23 -3.75 1.27
CA GLN A 40 -0.07 -2.42 1.77
C GLN A 40 -1.31 -2.42 2.66
N VAL A 41 -1.24 -1.72 3.79
CA VAL A 41 -2.44 -1.25 4.48
C VAL A 41 -2.59 0.24 4.22
N VAL A 42 -3.78 0.64 3.80
CA VAL A 42 -4.10 2.05 3.50
C VAL A 42 -5.09 2.57 4.53
N HIS A 43 -4.78 3.73 5.10
CA HIS A 43 -5.64 4.42 6.05
C HIS A 43 -6.42 5.54 5.36
N ASP A 44 -7.68 5.72 5.74
CA ASP A 44 -8.62 6.75 5.26
C ASP A 44 -9.09 6.57 3.81
N MET A 45 -10.28 7.13 3.53
CA MET A 45 -10.94 7.05 2.23
C MET A 45 -10.15 7.78 1.15
N ASN A 46 -9.55 8.94 1.44
CA ASN A 46 -8.81 9.72 0.45
C ASN A 46 -7.58 8.96 -0.08
N MET A 47 -6.77 8.37 0.81
CA MET A 47 -5.59 7.61 0.39
C MET A 47 -5.97 6.30 -0.28
N THR A 48 -7.10 5.71 0.14
CA THR A 48 -7.64 4.53 -0.52
C THR A 48 -8.06 4.85 -1.96
N ASP A 49 -8.77 5.96 -2.18
CA ASP A 49 -9.13 6.41 -3.53
C ASP A 49 -7.89 6.71 -4.38
N MET A 50 -6.84 7.30 -3.80
CA MET A 50 -5.56 7.48 -4.49
C MET A 50 -4.94 6.15 -4.89
N ALA A 51 -4.89 5.16 -4.00
CA ALA A 51 -4.37 3.84 -4.30
C ALA A 51 -5.18 3.13 -5.38
N PHE A 52 -6.51 3.28 -5.35
CA PHE A 52 -7.42 2.74 -6.37
C PHE A 52 -7.21 3.41 -7.74
N ALA A 53 -7.03 4.72 -7.77
CA ALA A 53 -6.75 5.47 -9.00
C ALA A 53 -5.41 5.08 -9.64
N LEU A 54 -4.44 4.64 -8.83
CA LEU A 54 -3.15 4.12 -9.28
C LEU A 54 -3.19 2.63 -9.67
N GLY A 55 -4.32 1.95 -9.47
CA GLY A 55 -4.48 0.53 -9.80
C GLY A 55 -3.80 -0.43 -8.83
N LEU A 56 -3.59 -0.02 -7.57
CA LEU A 56 -2.82 -0.78 -6.56
C LEU A 56 -3.66 -1.78 -5.75
N GLN A 57 -4.92 -2.02 -6.11
CA GLN A 57 -5.85 -2.82 -5.30
C GLN A 57 -5.34 -4.22 -4.97
N ASP A 58 -4.62 -4.86 -5.89
CA ASP A 58 -4.05 -6.20 -5.75
C ASP A 58 -2.97 -6.30 -4.68
N LYS A 59 -2.36 -5.16 -4.33
CA LYS A 59 -1.33 -5.05 -3.28
C LYS A 59 -1.89 -4.60 -1.94
N ILE A 60 -3.19 -4.32 -1.83
CA ILE A 60 -3.81 -3.87 -0.58
C ILE A 60 -4.33 -5.07 0.21
N VAL A 61 -3.75 -5.30 1.39
CA VAL A 61 -4.14 -6.40 2.29
C VAL A 61 -5.13 -5.97 3.36
N GLY A 62 -5.39 -4.67 3.47
CA GLY A 62 -6.46 -4.14 4.30
C GLY A 62 -6.59 -2.63 4.27
N LEU A 63 -7.78 -2.16 4.63
CA LEU A 63 -8.11 -0.74 4.77
C LEU A 63 -8.40 -0.41 6.22
N THR A 64 -8.22 0.84 6.60
CA THR A 64 -8.61 1.34 7.93
C THR A 64 -9.20 2.72 7.83
N GLY A 65 -10.09 3.11 8.74
CA GLY A 65 -10.62 4.48 8.80
C GLY A 65 -11.65 4.81 7.72
N ILE A 66 -12.38 3.84 7.19
CA ILE A 66 -13.39 4.07 6.14
C ILE A 66 -14.75 4.33 6.78
N SER A 67 -15.34 3.31 7.40
CA SER A 67 -16.75 3.33 7.83
C SER A 67 -16.98 4.12 9.12
N GLY A 68 -15.93 4.42 9.89
CA GLY A 68 -16.03 5.10 11.18
C GLY A 68 -16.20 6.61 11.09
N TRP A 69 -15.95 7.20 9.92
CA TRP A 69 -16.03 8.65 9.67
C TRP A 69 -16.92 9.00 8.47
N TYR A 70 -16.96 8.12 7.46
CA TYR A 70 -17.61 8.39 6.18
C TYR A 70 -18.59 7.29 5.79
N LYS A 71 -19.44 7.60 4.80
CA LYS A 71 -20.21 6.60 4.06
C LYS A 71 -19.47 6.29 2.77
N THR A 72 -19.36 5.01 2.44
CA THR A 72 -18.82 4.58 1.15
C THR A 72 -19.78 4.93 0.02
N SER A 73 -19.23 5.11 -1.18
CA SER A 73 -19.99 5.16 -2.42
C SER A 73 -20.07 3.76 -3.04
N PRO A 74 -21.07 3.48 -3.91
CA PRO A 74 -21.12 2.21 -4.64
C PRO A 74 -19.86 1.94 -5.48
N ASP A 75 -19.27 2.99 -6.04
CA ASP A 75 -18.03 2.90 -6.82
C ASP A 75 -16.84 2.54 -5.93
N PHE A 76 -16.74 3.16 -4.75
CA PHE A 76 -15.73 2.80 -3.76
C PHE A 76 -15.86 1.34 -3.33
N ASP A 77 -17.08 0.89 -3.02
CA ASP A 77 -17.32 -0.49 -2.61
C ASP A 77 -17.01 -1.49 -3.73
N THR A 78 -17.27 -1.10 -4.98
CA THR A 78 -16.89 -1.89 -6.16
C THR A 78 -15.39 -2.00 -6.31
N LEU A 79 -14.66 -0.88 -6.15
CA LEU A 79 -13.19 -0.85 -6.24
C LEU A 79 -12.53 -1.57 -5.06
N ARG A 80 -13.09 -1.46 -3.86
CA ARG A 80 -12.64 -2.16 -2.65
C ARG A 80 -12.77 -3.67 -2.80
N GLY A 81 -13.87 -4.14 -3.38
CA GLY A 81 -14.17 -5.57 -3.50
C GLY A 81 -14.11 -6.27 -2.13
N ASP A 82 -13.32 -7.34 -2.08
CA ASP A 82 -13.17 -8.19 -0.89
C ASP A 82 -12.11 -7.70 0.11
N THR A 83 -11.40 -6.60 -0.20
CA THR A 83 -10.37 -6.06 0.68
C THR A 83 -10.99 -5.67 2.03
N PRO A 84 -10.50 -6.26 3.16
CA PRO A 84 -11.13 -6.09 4.45
C PRO A 84 -10.84 -4.71 5.04
N GLU A 85 -11.81 -4.17 5.77
CA GLU A 85 -11.58 -3.05 6.68
C GLU A 85 -11.15 -3.59 8.04
N LEU A 86 -9.89 -3.37 8.42
CA LEU A 86 -9.27 -3.90 9.63
C LEU A 86 -9.65 -3.12 10.90
N ALA A 87 -9.94 -1.82 10.72
CA ALA A 87 -10.38 -0.94 11.78
C ALA A 87 -11.28 0.17 11.21
N PRO A 88 -12.48 0.41 11.75
CA PRO A 88 -13.39 1.43 11.23
C PRO A 88 -12.85 2.86 11.40
N LYS A 89 -11.95 3.07 12.37
CA LYS A 89 -11.31 4.35 12.68
C LYS A 89 -9.79 4.18 12.67
N TYR A 90 -9.12 4.64 13.72
CA TYR A 90 -7.68 4.43 13.90
C TYR A 90 -7.39 2.94 14.14
N PRO A 91 -6.42 2.35 13.44
CA PRO A 91 -5.93 1.03 13.78
C PRO A 91 -5.07 1.08 15.05
N VAL A 92 -4.93 -0.08 15.70
CA VAL A 92 -3.84 -0.35 16.65
C VAL A 92 -2.74 -1.17 15.96
N VAL A 93 -1.58 -1.31 16.60
CA VAL A 93 -0.44 -2.07 16.06
C VAL A 93 -0.86 -3.51 15.74
N GLU A 94 -1.67 -4.13 16.61
CA GLU A 94 -2.18 -5.49 16.45
C GLU A 94 -2.99 -5.67 15.16
N ASN A 95 -3.79 -4.66 14.75
CA ASN A 95 -4.52 -4.72 13.49
C ASN A 95 -3.57 -4.80 12.29
N LEU A 96 -2.45 -4.06 12.36
CA LEU A 96 -1.49 -3.96 11.27
C LEU A 96 -0.62 -5.22 11.20
N VAL A 97 -0.01 -5.64 12.32
CA VAL A 97 0.89 -6.80 12.31
C VAL A 97 0.17 -8.11 11.98
N ALA A 98 -1.14 -8.21 12.28
CA ALA A 98 -1.93 -9.40 11.99
C ALA A 98 -2.08 -9.70 10.48
N VAL A 99 -1.90 -8.70 9.61
CA VAL A 99 -1.95 -8.88 8.15
C VAL A 99 -0.58 -8.79 7.49
N GLU A 100 0.48 -8.68 8.27
CA GLU A 100 1.88 -8.66 7.82
C GLU A 100 2.13 -7.74 6.59
N PRO A 101 1.82 -6.44 6.68
CA PRO A 101 2.08 -5.51 5.59
C PRO A 101 3.56 -5.14 5.50
N ASP A 102 4.03 -4.80 4.32
CA ASP A 102 5.35 -4.20 4.11
C ASP A 102 5.28 -2.66 4.04
N LEU A 103 4.09 -2.09 3.81
CA LEU A 103 3.84 -0.65 3.84
C LEU A 103 2.52 -0.31 4.55
N PHE A 104 2.59 0.67 5.45
CA PHE A 104 1.42 1.40 5.95
C PHE A 104 1.37 2.81 5.35
N LEU A 105 0.38 3.07 4.49
CA LEU A 105 0.13 4.38 3.88
C LEU A 105 -0.94 5.13 4.68
N ALA A 106 -0.57 6.26 5.26
CA ALA A 106 -1.43 6.98 6.18
C ALA A 106 -1.24 8.51 6.11
N GLY A 107 -2.14 9.24 6.75
CA GLY A 107 -2.07 10.70 6.86
C GLY A 107 -1.47 11.14 8.18
N TRP A 108 -0.83 12.30 8.19
CA TRP A 108 -0.29 12.90 9.41
C TRP A 108 -1.44 13.32 10.34
N HIS A 109 -1.35 13.03 11.65
CA HIS A 109 -2.38 13.24 12.68
C HIS A 109 -3.68 12.43 12.59
N TYR A 110 -4.11 11.98 11.41
CA TYR A 110 -5.36 11.21 11.29
C TYR A 110 -5.16 9.73 10.94
N GLY A 111 -3.96 9.29 10.56
CA GLY A 111 -3.59 7.86 10.53
C GLY A 111 -2.38 7.51 11.39
N MET A 112 -1.44 8.46 11.56
CA MET A 112 -0.31 8.34 12.48
C MET A 112 -0.15 9.63 13.28
N LYS A 113 -0.35 9.54 14.60
CA LYS A 113 -0.26 10.68 15.53
C LYS A 113 1.10 10.69 16.23
N PRO A 114 1.81 11.82 16.32
CA PRO A 114 2.98 11.92 17.19
C PRO A 114 2.65 11.48 18.62
N GLY A 115 3.41 10.53 19.17
CA GLY A 115 3.18 9.97 20.51
C GLY A 115 1.93 9.08 20.66
N GLY A 116 1.28 8.70 19.56
CA GLY A 116 0.17 7.74 19.57
C GLY A 116 0.64 6.27 19.52
N ASP A 117 -0.33 5.35 19.46
CA ASP A 117 -0.05 3.90 19.48
C ASP A 117 0.56 3.40 18.17
N VAL A 118 0.21 4.03 17.04
CA VAL A 118 0.73 3.69 15.71
C VAL A 118 1.67 4.80 15.24
N THR A 119 2.96 4.56 15.38
CA THR A 119 4.05 5.47 15.02
C THR A 119 5.12 4.76 14.21
N THR A 120 6.18 5.47 13.86
CA THR A 120 7.37 4.87 13.23
C THR A 120 7.99 3.83 14.13
N ASP A 121 8.24 4.22 15.38
CA ASP A 121 9.04 3.45 16.31
C ASP A 121 8.33 2.17 16.72
N THR A 122 6.99 2.18 16.69
CA THR A 122 6.18 0.99 16.98
C THR A 122 6.06 0.04 15.79
N LEU A 123 6.29 0.49 14.55
CA LEU A 123 6.11 -0.31 13.33
C LEU A 123 7.42 -0.88 12.77
N VAL A 124 8.53 -0.15 12.93
CA VAL A 124 9.87 -0.59 12.48
C VAL A 124 10.27 -1.98 13.00
N PRO A 125 10.01 -2.37 14.27
CA PRO A 125 10.34 -3.70 14.77
C PRO A 125 9.65 -4.85 14.02
N PHE A 126 8.54 -4.57 13.34
CA PHE A 126 7.76 -5.54 12.57
C PHE A 126 8.09 -5.52 11.07
N GLY A 127 9.07 -4.71 10.65
CA GLY A 127 9.45 -4.58 9.24
C GLY A 127 8.46 -3.77 8.39
N ILE A 128 7.49 -3.09 9.03
CA ILE A 128 6.46 -2.32 8.34
C ILE A 128 7.04 -0.94 8.01
N LYS A 129 7.26 -0.64 6.73
CA LYS A 129 7.59 0.72 6.28
C LYS A 129 6.35 1.60 6.42
N ARG A 130 6.55 2.91 6.55
CA ARG A 130 5.45 3.88 6.59
C ARG A 130 5.66 4.93 5.52
N MET A 131 4.56 5.32 4.87
CA MET A 131 4.52 6.52 4.05
C MET A 131 3.43 7.42 4.60
N ILE A 132 3.81 8.65 4.97
CA ILE A 132 2.87 9.62 5.52
C ILE A 132 2.63 10.74 4.52
N LEU A 133 1.35 11.02 4.23
CA LEU A 133 0.96 12.26 3.56
C LEU A 133 1.07 13.44 4.52
N THR A 134 1.84 14.42 4.08
CA THR A 134 2.00 15.72 4.72
C THR A 134 0.99 16.67 4.11
N GLU A 135 0.02 17.12 4.91
CA GLU A 135 -0.92 18.17 4.54
C GLU A 135 -0.41 19.48 5.15
N SER A 136 -0.26 20.50 4.31
CA SER A 136 0.23 21.84 4.68
C SER A 136 -0.88 22.69 5.31
#